data_AF-A0A542KS42-F1
#
_entry.id   AF-A0A542KS42-F1
#
_cell.length_a   1.000
_cell.length_b   1.000
_cell.length_c   1.000
_cell.angle_alpha   90.00
_cell.angle_beta   90.00
_cell.angle_gamma   90.00
#
_symmetry.space_group_name_H-M   'P 1'
#
loop_
_entity.id
_entity.type
_entity.pdbx_description
1 polymer ?
#
loop_
_entity_poly.entity_id
_entity_poly.type
_entity_poly.pdbx_seq_one_letter_code
_entity_poly.pdbx_strand_id
1 'polypeptide(L)'
;MSGPAADGANRAVVPWEGPESYAPVGVPLVDLLDRVLATGVVVSGDLVLAIADVPLVRISLHALLASVSDRVPAPWPDSGPL
;
A
#
# COMPACT_ATOMS: atom_id res chain seq x y z
N MET A 1 45.25 6.93 -13.02
CA MET A 1 44.38 6.51 -11.92
C MET A 1 43.04 7.20 -12.14
N SER A 2 42.15 6.53 -12.89
CA SER A 2 40.82 7.03 -13.22
C SER A 2 39.81 6.21 -12.44
N GLY A 3 38.88 6.88 -11.77
CA GLY A 3 37.74 6.24 -11.14
C GLY A 3 36.73 7.30 -10.72
N PRO A 4 35.82 7.74 -11.62
CA PRO A 4 34.61 8.42 -11.21
C PRO A 4 33.56 7.36 -10.92
N ALA A 5 33.41 6.93 -9.67
CA ALA A 5 32.27 6.13 -9.25
C ALA A 5 31.11 7.06 -8.89
N ALA A 6 30.60 7.77 -9.89
CA ALA A 6 29.27 8.36 -9.86
C ALA A 6 28.32 7.36 -10.52
N ASP A 7 27.86 6.37 -9.76
CA ASP A 7 26.72 5.54 -10.17
C ASP A 7 25.90 5.07 -8.97
N GLY A 8 25.39 6.06 -8.23
CA GLY A 8 24.17 5.90 -7.44
C GLY A 8 23.00 6.48 -8.23
N ALA A 9 22.96 6.23 -9.54
CA ALA A 9 21.95 6.70 -10.45
C ALA A 9 20.57 6.34 -9.88
N ASN A 10 19.90 7.39 -9.41
CA ASN A 10 18.48 7.62 -9.60
C ASN A 10 17.69 6.31 -9.71
N ARG A 11 17.33 5.73 -8.56
CA ARG A 11 16.32 4.68 -8.46
C ARG A 11 15.05 5.25 -9.07
N ALA A 12 14.91 5.05 -10.38
CA ALA A 12 14.01 5.79 -11.23
C ALA A 12 12.62 5.73 -10.63
N VAL A 13 12.12 6.90 -10.22
CA VAL A 13 10.74 7.09 -9.82
C VAL A 13 9.90 6.64 -10.99
N VAL A 14 9.29 5.45 -10.87
CA VAL A 14 8.38 4.93 -11.89
C VAL A 14 7.09 5.76 -11.82
N PRO A 15 6.70 6.45 -12.90
CA PRO A 15 5.40 7.10 -12.96
C PRO A 15 4.35 5.98 -13.11
N TRP A 16 3.48 5.84 -12.13
CA TRP A 16 2.29 4.99 -12.26
C TRP A 16 1.29 5.74 -13.15
N GLU A 17 1.46 5.59 -14.47
CA GLU A 17 0.61 6.18 -15.51
C GLU A 17 -0.79 5.53 -15.45
N GLY A 18 -1.67 6.13 -14.66
CA GLY A 18 -3.09 5.85 -14.60
C GLY A 18 -3.85 7.15 -14.28
N PRO A 19 -5.06 7.36 -14.83
CA PRO A 19 -5.73 8.66 -14.87
C PRO A 19 -6.09 9.26 -13.50
N GLU A 20 -5.96 8.51 -12.40
CA GLU A 20 -6.42 8.90 -11.06
C GLU A 20 -5.41 8.44 -9.97
N SER A 21 -4.13 8.75 -10.12
CA SER A 21 -3.14 8.44 -9.07
C SER A 21 -3.29 9.43 -7.90
N TYR A 22 -4.05 9.03 -6.86
CA TYR A 22 -4.27 9.81 -5.64
C TYR A 22 -3.06 9.82 -4.67
N ALA A 23 -1.91 9.29 -5.10
CA ALA A 23 -0.69 9.25 -4.31
C ALA A 23 0.10 10.57 -4.45
N PRO A 24 0.78 11.05 -3.40
CA PRO A 24 1.66 12.21 -3.49
C PRO A 24 2.70 12.00 -4.60
N VAL A 25 2.65 12.87 -5.61
CA VAL A 25 3.52 12.81 -6.79
C VAL A 25 4.99 12.92 -6.34
N GLY A 26 5.74 11.82 -6.47
CA GLY A 26 7.19 11.79 -6.24
C GLY A 26 7.71 10.79 -5.21
N VAL A 27 6.85 10.03 -4.51
CA VAL A 27 7.31 8.94 -3.61
C VAL A 27 7.11 7.58 -4.29
N PRO A 28 8.14 6.71 -4.37
CA PRO A 28 7.94 5.36 -4.88
C PRO A 28 6.90 4.61 -4.03
N LEU A 29 5.94 3.92 -4.67
CA LEU A 29 4.90 3.17 -3.95
C LEU A 29 5.50 2.18 -2.94
N VAL A 30 6.64 1.58 -3.27
CA VAL A 30 7.35 0.66 -2.39
C VAL A 30 7.88 1.36 -1.12
N ASP A 31 8.27 2.63 -1.18
CA ASP A 31 8.73 3.39 -0.01
C ASP A 31 7.55 3.90 0.82
N LEU A 32 6.44 4.27 0.17
CA LEU A 32 5.17 4.53 0.86
C LEU A 32 4.67 3.27 1.56
N LEU A 33 4.71 2.13 0.86
CA LEU A 33 4.33 0.84 1.39
C LEU A 33 5.25 0.45 2.55
N ASP A 34 6.58 0.50 2.39
CA ASP A 34 7.54 0.19 3.46
C ASP A 34 7.30 1.07 4.69
N ARG A 35 7.04 2.37 4.50
CA ARG A 35 6.70 3.26 5.61
C ARG A 35 5.36 2.91 6.26
N VAL A 36 4.32 2.59 5.49
CA VAL A 36 3.01 2.15 6.01
C VAL A 36 3.15 0.80 6.74
N LEU A 37 3.97 -0.11 6.20
CA LEU A 37 4.25 -1.43 6.76
C LEU A 37 5.07 -1.32 8.06
N ALA A 38 6.05 -0.42 8.13
CA ALA A 38 6.90 -0.20 9.29
C ALA A 38 6.18 0.56 10.42
N THR A 39 5.30 1.51 10.08
CA THR A 39 4.65 2.38 11.07
C THR A 39 3.28 1.84 11.51
N GLY A 40 2.61 1.07 10.65
CA GLY A 40 1.21 0.69 10.80
C GLY A 40 0.28 1.90 10.59
N VAL A 41 -0.83 1.72 9.87
CA VAL A 41 -1.80 2.80 9.63
C VAL A 41 -3.21 2.30 9.92
N VAL A 42 -4.00 3.08 10.67
CA VAL A 42 -5.42 2.81 10.84
C VAL A 42 -6.21 3.57 9.78
N VAL A 43 -6.92 2.85 8.93
CA VAL A 43 -7.85 3.40 7.93
C VAL A 43 -9.26 3.33 8.50
N SER A 44 -9.94 4.47 8.49
CA SER A 44 -11.37 4.56 8.84
C SER A 44 -12.16 5.07 7.65
N GLY A 45 -13.33 4.49 7.41
CA GLY A 45 -14.19 4.89 6.30
C GLY A 45 -15.49 4.09 6.26
N ASP A 46 -16.29 4.34 5.25
CA ASP A 46 -17.57 3.67 5.05
C ASP A 46 -17.62 3.02 3.66
N LEU A 47 -18.15 1.81 3.59
CA LEU A 47 -18.41 1.09 2.35
C LEU A 47 -19.91 0.87 2.20
N VAL A 48 -20.47 1.21 1.04
CA VAL A 48 -21.88 0.94 0.72
C VAL A 48 -21.96 -0.10 -0.39
N LEU A 49 -22.65 -1.20 -0.11
CA LEU A 49 -22.97 -2.22 -1.10
C LEU A 49 -24.32 -1.89 -1.73
N ALA A 50 -24.32 -1.74 -3.06
CA ALA A 50 -25.50 -1.41 -3.84
C ALA A 50 -25.76 -2.45 -4.92
N ILE A 51 -27.02 -2.64 -5.29
CA ILE A 51 -27.44 -3.47 -6.43
C ILE A 51 -28.36 -2.63 -7.29
N ALA A 52 -28.09 -2.58 -8.60
CA ALA A 52 -28.88 -1.77 -9.54
C ALA A 52 -29.08 -0.33 -9.06
N ASP A 53 -27.99 0.31 -8.61
CA ASP A 53 -27.97 1.68 -8.07
C ASP A 53 -28.77 1.88 -6.77
N VAL A 54 -29.28 0.82 -6.16
CA VAL A 54 -29.97 0.87 -4.87
C VAL A 54 -29.01 0.48 -3.74
N PRO A 55 -28.70 1.39 -2.79
CA PRO A 55 -27.86 1.07 -1.64
C PRO A 55 -28.60 0.13 -0.68
N LEU A 56 -27.94 -0.97 -0.28
CA LEU A 56 -28.54 -2.01 0.58
C LEU A 56 -27.88 -2.07 1.96
N VAL A 57 -26.55 -2.04 1.99
CA VAL A 57 -25.78 -2.25 3.22
C VAL A 57 -24.72 -1.19 3.32
N ARG A 58 -24.64 -0.53 4.49
CA ARG A 58 -23.55 0.37 4.84
C ARG A 58 -22.69 -0.28 5.91
N ILE A 59 -21.40 -0.34 5.67
CA ILE A 59 -20.40 -0.95 6.54
C ILE A 59 -19.46 0.16 6.99
N SER A 60 -19.38 0.40 8.31
CA SER A 60 -18.35 1.26 8.89
C SER A 60 -17.07 0.43 9.08
N LEU A 61 -15.99 0.84 8.43
CA LEU A 61 -14.71 0.14 8.43
C LEU A 61 -13.72 0.88 9.33
N HIS A 62 -13.08 0.11 10.22
CA HIS A 62 -11.87 0.51 10.94
C HIS A 62 -10.86 -0.61 10.75
N ALA A 63 -9.92 -0.41 9.83
CA ALA A 63 -8.93 -1.41 9.44
C ALA A 63 -7.53 -0.95 9.85
N LEU A 64 -6.77 -1.83 10.51
CA LEU A 64 -5.34 -1.64 10.73
C LEU A 64 -4.58 -2.27 9.54
N LEU A 65 -3.87 -1.44 8.78
CA LEU A 65 -2.90 -1.85 7.78
C LEU A 65 -1.55 -2.05 8.47
N ALA A 66 -1.04 -3.28 8.45
CA ALA A 66 0.27 -3.64 8.97
C ALA A 66 0.90 -4.70 8.05
N SER A 67 2.22 -4.87 8.15
CA SER A 67 2.89 -5.96 7.44
C SER A 67 2.51 -7.32 8.01
N VAL A 68 2.33 -8.28 7.12
CA VAL A 68 2.28 -9.69 7.49
C VAL A 68 3.67 -10.11 7.98
N SER A 69 3.73 -10.76 9.13
CA SER A 69 4.95 -11.24 9.78
C SER A 69 4.61 -12.37 10.75
N ASP A 70 5.60 -13.08 11.31
CA ASP A 70 5.35 -14.12 12.32
C ASP A 70 4.54 -13.62 13.53
N ARG A 71 4.66 -12.33 13.85
CA ARG A 71 3.92 -11.70 14.96
C ARG A 71 2.49 -11.31 14.58
N VAL A 72 2.24 -11.09 13.29
CA VAL A 72 0.94 -10.73 12.73
C VAL A 72 0.72 -11.59 11.49
N PRO A 73 0.31 -12.86 11.67
CA PRO A 73 0.13 -13.77 10.55
C PRO A 73 -1.06 -13.35 9.71
N ALA A 74 -1.04 -13.72 8.43
CA ALA A 74 -2.18 -13.48 7.57
C ALA A 74 -3.39 -14.30 8.05
N PRO A 75 -4.61 -13.73 8.00
CA PRO A 75 -5.80 -14.33 8.60
C PRO A 75 -6.38 -15.50 7.81
N TRP A 76 -5.92 -15.74 6.57
CA TRP A 76 -6.33 -16.88 5.77
C TRP A 76 -5.40 -18.08 5.98
N PRO A 77 -5.96 -19.31 6.04
CA PRO A 77 -5.24 -20.51 6.46
C PRO A 77 -4.13 -20.96 5.49
N ASP A 78 -4.21 -20.58 4.22
CA ASP A 78 -3.26 -21.02 3.17
C ASP A 78 -2.06 -20.08 2.99
N SER A 79 -1.86 -19.16 3.95
CA SER A 79 -0.67 -18.32 3.99
C SER A 79 0.51 -19.21 4.30
N GLY A 80 1.27 -19.61 3.27
CA GLY A 80 2.49 -20.37 3.44
C GLY A 80 3.47 -19.68 4.41
N PRO A 81 4.47 -20.42 4.94
CA PRO A 81 5.47 -19.84 5.82
C PRO A 81 6.18 -18.67 5.11
N LEU A 82 6.33 -17.56 5.84
CA LEU A 82 7.04 -16.34 5.40
C LEU A 82 8.56 -16.58 5.41
#